data_AF-A0A7K2Q4U4-F1
#
_entry.id   AF-A0A7K2Q4U4-F1
#
_cell.length_a   1.000
_cell.length_b   1.000
_cell.length_c   1.000
_cell.angle_alpha   90.00
_cell.angle_beta   90.00
_cell.angle_gamma   90.00
#
_symmetry.space_group_name_H-M   'P 1'
#
loop_
_entity.id
_entity.type
_entity.pdbx_description
1 polymer ?
#
loop_
_entity_poly.entity_id
_entity_poly.type
_entity_poly.pdbx_seq_one_letter_code
_entity_poly.pdbx_strand_id
1 'polypeptide(L)'
;MAARSGRDVTVTAMALLGALTLTAGCSSADDGSRRAYDPRPRSHQEVEKEVGDLSGKALDLTQVKGKVTEGGPVTHPCGTGGEKEKGLRSVRYVRSVYGVDHDTLGTGMRRLAEQLPANGWKVVKNGPNPHTKAKTPEVLAVHEATRTQLEASWMDASDGGENLINFSVYSRCFKDTDPR
;
A
#
# COMPACT_ATOMS: atom_id res chain seq x y z
N MET A 1 29.38 31.71 -73.32
CA MET A 1 28.72 32.71 -74.19
C MET A 1 27.73 33.48 -73.35
N ALA A 2 27.88 34.80 -73.31
CA ALA A 2 27.17 35.73 -72.45
C ALA A 2 25.89 36.27 -73.11
N ALA A 3 24.85 36.53 -72.30
CA ALA A 3 23.80 37.55 -72.44
C ALA A 3 22.71 37.22 -71.41
N ARG A 4 22.07 38.12 -70.68
CA ARG A 4 22.07 39.58 -70.65
C ARG A 4 21.54 40.04 -69.28
N SER A 5 22.12 41.12 -68.80
CA SER A 5 21.65 41.95 -67.69
C SER A 5 20.38 42.73 -68.08
N GLY A 6 19.48 42.94 -67.12
CA GLY A 6 18.33 43.85 -67.18
C GLY A 6 17.90 44.22 -65.75
N ARG A 7 17.94 45.52 -65.44
CA ARG A 7 17.93 46.15 -64.11
C ARG A 7 16.54 46.48 -63.55
N ASP A 8 16.52 46.51 -62.22
CA ASP A 8 15.83 47.39 -61.26
C ASP A 8 14.37 47.80 -61.50
N VAL A 9 13.54 47.66 -60.46
CA VAL A 9 12.85 48.78 -59.77
C VAL A 9 12.31 48.26 -58.42
N THR A 10 12.65 48.99 -57.36
CA THR A 10 12.20 48.85 -55.97
C THR A 10 10.76 49.31 -55.78
N VAL A 11 9.96 48.59 -54.98
CA VAL A 11 8.75 49.11 -54.33
C VAL A 11 8.72 48.67 -52.86
N THR A 12 8.75 49.66 -51.98
CA THR A 12 8.62 49.60 -50.52
C THR A 12 7.16 49.37 -50.13
N ALA A 13 6.86 48.46 -49.19
CA ALA A 13 5.67 48.60 -48.33
C ALA A 13 5.64 47.64 -47.12
N MET A 14 5.66 48.26 -45.94
CA MET A 14 4.85 47.99 -44.73
C MET A 14 4.99 46.69 -43.93
N ALA A 15 5.36 46.95 -42.67
CA ALA A 15 5.35 46.12 -41.48
C ALA A 15 4.01 45.44 -41.17
N LEU A 16 4.08 44.26 -40.56
CA LEU A 16 3.16 43.83 -39.50
C LEU A 16 3.96 43.12 -38.39
N LEU A 17 3.91 43.71 -37.19
CA LEU A 17 4.40 43.14 -35.95
C LEU A 17 3.59 41.88 -35.59
N GLY A 18 4.27 40.76 -35.40
CA GLY A 18 3.71 39.57 -34.75
C GLY A 18 4.48 39.28 -33.46
N ALA A 19 4.04 39.85 -32.34
CA ALA A 19 4.54 39.51 -31.02
C ALA A 19 3.99 38.15 -30.60
N LEU A 20 4.84 37.11 -30.61
CA LEU A 20 4.53 35.80 -30.02
C LEU A 20 4.72 35.88 -28.50
N THR A 21 3.67 36.29 -27.78
CA THR A 21 3.61 36.14 -26.33
C THR A 21 3.33 34.67 -26.00
N LEU A 22 4.40 33.90 -25.74
CA LEU A 22 4.32 32.58 -25.12
C LEU A 22 4.03 32.74 -23.62
N THR A 23 2.80 33.08 -23.25
CA THR A 23 2.31 32.79 -21.89
C THR A 23 1.87 31.33 -21.84
N ALA A 24 2.84 30.41 -21.87
CA ALA A 24 2.61 29.05 -21.42
C ALA A 24 2.37 29.14 -19.91
N GLY A 25 1.11 29.13 -19.52
CA GLY A 25 0.70 29.08 -18.13
C GLY A 25 1.31 27.85 -17.47
N CYS A 26 2.08 28.07 -16.41
CA CYS A 26 2.29 27.08 -15.38
C CYS A 26 0.93 26.83 -14.70
N SER A 27 0.09 26.01 -15.34
CA SER A 27 -0.98 25.32 -14.66
C SER A 27 -0.32 24.46 -13.59
N SER A 28 -0.33 24.94 -12.35
CA SER A 28 -0.18 24.09 -11.18
C SER A 28 -1.26 23.01 -11.29
N ALA A 29 -0.89 21.86 -11.82
CA ALA A 29 -1.66 20.65 -11.65
C ALA A 29 -1.58 20.32 -10.16
N ASP A 30 -2.54 20.84 -9.40
CA ASP A 30 -2.89 20.30 -8.09
C ASP A 30 -3.58 18.95 -8.36
N ASP A 31 -2.79 17.96 -8.78
CA ASP A 31 -3.22 16.55 -8.79
C ASP A 31 -3.07 16.01 -7.37
N GLY A 32 -3.83 16.63 -6.47
CA GLY A 32 -4.13 16.06 -5.18
C GLY A 32 -5.01 14.85 -5.42
N SER A 33 -4.37 13.69 -5.68
CA SER A 33 -5.02 12.39 -5.78
C SER A 33 -5.86 12.11 -4.53
N ARG A 34 -7.11 12.58 -4.58
CA ARG A 34 -8.06 12.48 -3.48
C ARG A 34 -8.34 10.99 -3.26
N ARG A 35 -8.16 10.52 -2.02
CA ARG A 35 -8.44 9.12 -1.66
C ARG A 35 -9.84 8.73 -2.15
N ALA A 36 -9.97 7.47 -2.59
CA ALA A 36 -11.25 6.85 -2.92
C ALA A 36 -12.23 6.73 -1.73
N TYR A 37 -11.83 7.17 -0.53
CA TYR A 37 -12.66 7.25 0.67
C TYR A 37 -12.26 8.48 1.49
N ASP A 38 -13.20 9.02 2.27
CA ASP A 38 -12.89 10.02 3.29
C ASP A 38 -12.44 9.33 4.60
N PRO A 39 -11.23 9.60 5.10
CA PRO A 39 -10.76 9.09 6.38
C PRO A 39 -11.70 9.49 7.53
N ARG A 40 -12.16 8.48 8.27
CA ARG A 40 -13.06 8.66 9.42
C ARG A 40 -12.26 9.16 10.64
N PRO A 41 -12.83 10.05 11.47
CA PRO A 41 -12.29 10.36 12.80
C PRO A 41 -12.35 9.11 13.70
N ARG A 42 -11.22 8.74 14.34
CA ARG A 42 -11.10 7.64 15.31
C ARG A 42 -9.95 7.96 16.27
N SER A 43 -9.98 7.42 17.49
CA SER A 43 -8.79 7.48 18.36
C SER A 43 -7.77 6.43 17.93
N HIS A 44 -6.47 6.72 18.05
CA HIS A 44 -5.44 5.73 17.74
C HIS A 44 -5.56 4.45 18.57
N GLN A 45 -5.94 4.56 19.85
CA GLN A 45 -6.11 3.41 20.75
C GLN A 45 -7.20 2.43 20.28
N GLU A 46 -8.32 2.96 19.77
CA GLU A 46 -9.40 2.13 19.19
C GLU A 46 -8.89 1.34 17.98
N VAL A 47 -8.10 1.99 17.11
CA VAL A 47 -7.57 1.37 15.90
C VAL A 47 -6.44 0.38 16.23
N GLU A 48 -5.61 0.67 17.24
CA GLU A 48 -4.59 -0.24 17.78
C GLU A 48 -5.25 -1.51 18.32
N LYS A 49 -6.30 -1.37 19.13
CA LYS A 49 -7.07 -2.52 19.62
C LYS A 49 -7.69 -3.33 18.48
N GLU A 50 -8.34 -2.67 17.52
CA GLU A 50 -8.94 -3.34 16.35
C GLU A 50 -7.93 -4.16 15.55
N VAL A 51 -6.77 -3.57 15.22
CA VAL A 51 -5.70 -4.26 14.47
C VAL A 51 -5.11 -5.40 15.30
N GLY A 52 -4.94 -5.20 16.60
CA GLY A 52 -4.48 -6.25 17.52
C GLY A 52 -5.42 -7.45 17.58
N ASP A 53 -6.72 -7.19 17.79
CA ASP A 53 -7.74 -8.24 17.86
C ASP A 53 -7.85 -9.02 16.54
N LEU A 54 -7.84 -8.31 15.40
CA LEU A 54 -7.90 -8.94 14.07
C LEU A 54 -6.64 -9.77 13.77
N SER A 55 -5.46 -9.29 14.15
CA SER A 55 -4.20 -10.03 14.03
C SER A 55 -4.17 -11.27 14.91
N GLY A 56 -4.64 -11.18 16.15
CA GLY A 56 -4.77 -12.33 17.05
C GLY A 56 -5.69 -13.40 16.48
N LYS A 57 -6.88 -13.01 16.03
CA LYS A 57 -7.83 -13.93 15.39
C LYS A 57 -7.24 -14.57 14.13
N ALA A 58 -6.59 -13.81 13.25
CA ALA A 58 -5.97 -14.35 12.05
C ALA A 58 -4.89 -15.40 12.40
N LEU A 59 -4.07 -15.15 13.41
CA LEU A 59 -3.11 -16.13 13.91
C LEU A 59 -3.80 -17.40 14.43
N ASP A 60 -4.87 -17.25 15.21
CA ASP A 60 -5.63 -18.38 15.76
C ASP A 60 -6.24 -19.27 14.68
N LEU A 61 -6.69 -18.70 13.55
CA LEU A 61 -7.22 -19.48 12.42
C LEU A 61 -6.20 -20.45 11.81
N THR A 62 -4.90 -20.15 11.94
CA THR A 62 -3.84 -21.07 11.46
C THR A 62 -3.75 -22.34 12.28
N GLN A 63 -4.17 -22.28 13.56
CA GLN A 63 -3.99 -23.34 14.55
C GLN A 63 -2.52 -23.76 14.77
N VAL A 64 -1.55 -22.96 14.33
CA VAL A 64 -0.12 -23.23 14.52
C VAL A 64 0.24 -22.93 15.98
N LYS A 65 0.82 -23.90 16.67
CA LYS A 65 1.28 -23.78 18.07
C LYS A 65 2.80 -23.60 18.10
N GLY A 66 3.26 -22.43 17.68
CA GLY A 66 4.67 -22.05 17.63
C GLY A 66 5.02 -20.91 18.59
N LYS A 67 6.27 -20.46 18.53
CA LYS A 67 6.71 -19.21 19.15
C LYS A 67 6.14 -18.05 18.36
N VAL A 68 5.81 -16.95 19.04
CA VAL A 68 5.26 -15.76 18.40
C VAL A 68 6.07 -14.55 18.79
N THR A 69 6.39 -13.70 17.83
CA THR A 69 7.13 -12.45 18.06
C THR A 69 6.35 -11.55 19.02
N GLU A 70 7.08 -10.94 19.96
CA GLU A 70 6.53 -9.97 20.92
C GLU A 70 6.25 -8.60 20.28
N GLY A 71 5.57 -7.73 21.03
CA GLY A 71 5.17 -6.39 20.58
C GLY A 71 3.71 -6.31 20.18
N GLY A 72 3.25 -5.09 19.91
CA GLY A 72 1.85 -4.79 19.59
C GLY A 72 1.70 -3.89 18.37
N PRO A 73 0.44 -3.61 17.98
CA PRO A 73 0.12 -2.65 16.93
C PRO A 73 0.71 -1.26 17.22
N VAL A 74 1.21 -0.60 16.19
CA VAL A 74 1.85 0.72 16.28
C VAL A 74 1.18 1.70 15.33
N THR A 75 0.93 2.92 15.83
CA THR A 75 0.42 4.04 15.04
C THR A 75 1.54 4.73 14.26
N HIS A 76 1.29 4.98 12.97
CA HIS A 76 2.21 5.64 12.04
C HIS A 76 1.52 6.79 11.28
N PRO A 77 2.26 7.82 10.81
CA PRO A 77 1.75 8.78 9.85
C PRO A 77 1.27 8.09 8.56
N CYS A 78 0.15 8.54 7.99
CA CYS A 78 -0.47 7.96 6.80
C CYS A 78 -0.65 8.99 5.69
N GLY A 79 -0.51 8.57 4.44
CA GLY A 79 -0.65 9.45 3.27
C GLY A 79 0.65 10.13 2.83
N THR A 80 0.54 11.12 1.96
CA THR A 80 1.66 11.94 1.45
C THR A 80 1.71 13.30 2.16
N GLY A 81 2.88 13.96 2.16
CA GLY A 81 3.16 15.31 2.71
C GLY A 81 2.06 15.95 3.56
N GLY A 82 1.19 16.74 2.92
CA GLY A 82 0.14 17.51 3.60
C GLY A 82 -0.91 16.68 4.33
N GLU A 83 -1.09 15.40 4.00
CA GLU A 83 -1.98 14.50 4.74
C GLU A 83 -1.37 14.08 6.07
N LYS A 84 -0.07 13.79 6.08
CA LYS A 84 0.67 13.51 7.32
C LYS A 84 0.65 14.74 8.24
N GLU A 85 0.86 15.93 7.67
CA GLU A 85 0.78 17.21 8.41
C GLU A 85 -0.61 17.47 8.98
N LYS A 86 -1.67 17.08 8.26
CA LYS A 86 -3.07 17.13 8.74
C LYS A 86 -3.41 16.05 9.77
N GLY A 87 -2.41 15.32 10.28
CA GLY A 87 -2.58 14.37 11.37
C GLY A 87 -3.21 13.05 10.95
N LEU A 88 -3.19 12.69 9.66
CA LEU A 88 -3.65 11.37 9.25
C LEU A 88 -2.73 10.27 9.75
N ARG A 89 -3.33 9.24 10.35
CA ARG A 89 -2.63 8.10 10.94
C ARG A 89 -3.13 6.78 10.36
N SER A 90 -2.33 5.73 10.50
CA SER A 90 -2.70 4.33 10.27
C SER A 90 -2.02 3.48 11.32
N VAL A 91 -2.61 2.34 11.65
CA VAL A 91 -1.99 1.37 12.55
C VAL A 91 -1.50 0.20 11.74
N ARG A 92 -0.30 -0.30 12.07
CA ARG A 92 0.25 -1.54 11.53
C ARG A 92 0.71 -2.43 12.67
N TYR A 93 0.50 -3.74 12.52
CA TYR A 93 1.05 -4.76 13.40
C TYR A 93 1.68 -5.86 12.56
N VAL A 94 3.00 -5.99 12.66
CA VAL A 94 3.75 -7.07 12.05
C VAL A 94 4.12 -8.07 13.14
N ARG A 95 3.80 -9.34 12.92
CA ARG A 95 4.17 -10.43 13.82
C ARG A 95 4.43 -11.71 13.04
N SER A 96 5.21 -12.62 13.62
CA SER A 96 5.48 -13.92 13.03
C SER A 96 5.22 -15.07 14.00
N VAL A 97 4.79 -16.22 13.48
CA VAL A 97 4.78 -17.50 14.20
C VAL A 97 5.84 -18.42 13.60
N TYR A 98 6.65 -19.04 14.46
CA TYR A 98 7.86 -19.78 14.08
C TYR A 98 8.20 -20.88 15.09
N GLY A 99 9.32 -21.57 14.90
CA GLY A 99 9.76 -22.65 15.80
C GLY A 99 8.93 -23.95 15.69
N VAL A 100 8.30 -24.16 14.53
CA VAL A 100 7.59 -25.39 14.16
C VAL A 100 8.12 -25.88 12.81
N ASP A 101 7.78 -27.11 12.43
CA ASP A 101 8.21 -27.67 11.15
C ASP A 101 7.51 -27.00 9.94
N HIS A 102 8.12 -27.17 8.78
CA HIS A 102 7.68 -26.61 7.50
C HIS A 102 6.25 -27.04 7.14
N ASP A 103 5.88 -28.30 7.35
CA ASP A 103 4.56 -28.84 6.98
C ASP A 103 3.44 -28.28 7.88
N THR A 104 3.77 -28.04 9.16
CA THR A 104 2.89 -27.34 10.10
C THR A 104 2.60 -25.91 9.63
N LEU A 105 3.60 -25.16 9.17
CA LEU A 105 3.39 -23.81 8.63
C LEU A 105 2.55 -23.84 7.35
N GLY A 106 2.85 -24.76 6.42
CA GLY A 106 2.07 -24.92 5.20
C GLY A 106 0.61 -25.29 5.47
N THR A 107 0.36 -26.14 6.46
CA THR A 107 -0.99 -26.47 6.92
C THR A 107 -1.69 -25.27 7.56
N GLY A 108 -0.95 -24.47 8.34
CA GLY A 108 -1.45 -23.23 8.93
C GLY A 108 -1.92 -22.22 7.88
N MET A 109 -1.14 -22.03 6.80
CA MET A 109 -1.50 -21.13 5.70
C MET A 109 -2.75 -21.57 4.93
N ARG A 110 -2.90 -22.87 4.66
CA ARG A 110 -4.11 -23.39 3.99
C ARG A 110 -5.35 -23.15 4.87
N ARG A 111 -5.26 -23.50 6.17
CA ARG A 111 -6.35 -23.27 7.13
C ARG A 111 -6.73 -21.81 7.27
N LEU A 112 -5.73 -20.92 7.29
CA LEU A 112 -5.96 -19.48 7.29
C LEU A 112 -6.82 -19.07 6.10
N ALA A 113 -6.38 -19.40 4.88
CA ALA A 113 -7.09 -19.03 3.65
C ALA A 113 -8.53 -19.57 3.61
N GLU A 114 -8.73 -20.82 4.04
CA GLU A 114 -10.04 -21.47 4.08
C GLU A 114 -11.00 -20.81 5.10
N GLN A 115 -10.50 -20.40 6.26
CA GLN A 115 -11.34 -19.91 7.36
C GLN A 115 -11.59 -18.39 7.32
N LEU A 116 -10.73 -17.62 6.66
CA LEU A 116 -10.84 -16.17 6.58
C LEU A 116 -12.25 -15.68 6.14
N PRO A 117 -12.87 -16.22 5.07
CA PRO A 117 -14.22 -15.80 4.65
C PRO A 117 -15.30 -15.94 5.73
N ALA A 118 -15.30 -17.06 6.46
CA ALA A 118 -16.25 -17.28 7.56
C ALA A 118 -16.03 -16.33 8.74
N ASN A 119 -14.88 -15.64 8.78
CA ASN A 119 -14.47 -14.71 9.83
C ASN A 119 -14.48 -13.24 9.35
N GLY A 120 -15.28 -12.93 8.32
CA GLY A 120 -15.51 -11.56 7.86
C GLY A 120 -14.39 -10.98 7.00
N TRP A 121 -13.57 -11.82 6.39
CA TRP A 121 -12.50 -11.40 5.48
C TRP A 121 -12.81 -11.76 4.04
N LYS A 122 -12.68 -10.79 3.15
CA LYS A 122 -12.62 -11.06 1.72
C LYS A 122 -11.19 -11.38 1.31
N VAL A 123 -10.92 -12.62 0.92
CA VAL A 123 -9.63 -13.02 0.33
C VAL A 123 -9.49 -12.37 -1.05
N VAL A 124 -8.44 -11.57 -1.24
CA VAL A 124 -8.14 -10.91 -2.52
C VAL A 124 -7.02 -11.62 -3.28
N LYS A 125 -6.16 -12.37 -2.58
CA LYS A 125 -5.12 -13.22 -3.16
C LYS A 125 -4.90 -14.42 -2.27
N ASN A 126 -4.75 -15.59 -2.88
CA ASN A 126 -4.28 -16.81 -2.24
C ASN A 126 -3.50 -17.61 -3.29
N GLY A 127 -2.19 -17.75 -3.12
CA GLY A 127 -1.39 -18.46 -4.09
C GLY A 127 0.11 -18.26 -3.91
N PRO A 128 0.93 -18.80 -4.83
CA PRO A 128 2.39 -18.75 -4.72
C PRO A 128 2.92 -17.32 -4.62
N ASN A 129 3.83 -17.08 -3.68
CA ASN A 129 4.55 -15.82 -3.57
C ASN A 129 5.79 -15.83 -4.48
N PRO A 130 5.81 -15.06 -5.58
CA PRO A 130 6.92 -15.06 -6.54
C PRO A 130 8.21 -14.44 -5.96
N HIS A 131 8.14 -13.82 -4.79
CA HIS A 131 9.28 -13.19 -4.11
C HIS A 131 10.03 -14.16 -3.16
N THR A 132 9.59 -15.41 -3.06
CA THR A 132 10.25 -16.48 -2.28
C THR A 132 10.86 -17.52 -3.22
N LYS A 133 11.99 -18.12 -2.85
CA LYS A 133 12.64 -19.16 -3.66
C LYS A 133 11.77 -20.42 -3.77
N ALA A 134 11.14 -20.81 -2.67
CA ALA A 134 10.25 -21.97 -2.61
C ALA A 134 8.85 -21.70 -3.20
N LYS A 135 8.53 -20.45 -3.57
CA LYS A 135 7.19 -20.02 -4.02
C LYS A 135 6.08 -20.42 -3.04
N THR A 136 6.39 -20.37 -1.76
CA THR A 136 5.44 -20.65 -0.68
C THR A 136 4.24 -19.69 -0.77
N PRO A 137 3.04 -20.11 -0.35
CA PRO A 137 1.84 -19.30 -0.49
C PRO A 137 1.89 -17.99 0.31
N GLU A 138 1.25 -16.97 -0.26
CA GLU A 138 0.81 -15.76 0.42
C GLU A 138 -0.72 -15.66 0.36
N VAL A 139 -1.29 -15.04 1.40
CA VAL A 139 -2.72 -14.76 1.50
C VAL A 139 -2.88 -13.27 1.78
N LEU A 140 -3.60 -12.58 0.90
CA LEU A 140 -3.99 -11.20 1.07
C LEU A 140 -5.50 -11.15 1.27
N ALA A 141 -5.95 -10.42 2.29
CA ALA A 141 -7.37 -10.30 2.59
C ALA A 141 -7.73 -8.92 3.13
N VAL A 142 -9.00 -8.54 2.97
CA VAL A 142 -9.56 -7.29 3.49
C VAL A 142 -10.75 -7.62 4.38
N HIS A 143 -10.70 -7.19 5.64
CA HIS A 143 -11.81 -7.37 6.57
C HIS A 143 -13.00 -6.51 6.12
N GLU A 144 -14.18 -7.10 6.01
CA GLU A 144 -15.30 -6.48 5.32
C GLU A 144 -15.88 -5.28 6.09
N ALA A 145 -15.94 -5.38 7.42
CA ALA A 145 -16.52 -4.32 8.26
C ALA A 145 -15.57 -3.13 8.47
N THR A 146 -14.31 -3.41 8.79
CA THR A 146 -13.33 -2.37 9.18
C THR A 146 -12.50 -1.88 8.00
N ARG A 147 -12.39 -2.72 6.95
CA ARG A 147 -11.46 -2.56 5.82
C ARG A 147 -9.98 -2.62 6.23
N THR A 148 -9.70 -3.23 7.38
CA THR A 148 -8.35 -3.64 7.78
C THR A 148 -7.82 -4.65 6.78
N GLN A 149 -6.55 -4.55 6.43
CA GLN A 149 -5.87 -5.42 5.49
C GLN A 149 -5.02 -6.42 6.25
N LEU A 150 -4.97 -7.65 5.74
CA LEU A 150 -4.13 -8.74 6.20
C LEU A 150 -3.27 -9.19 5.04
N GLU A 151 -1.97 -9.30 5.29
CA GLU A 151 -1.02 -9.98 4.42
C GLU A 151 -0.33 -11.05 5.26
N ALA A 152 -0.55 -12.31 4.91
CA ALA A 152 0.13 -13.44 5.52
C ALA A 152 1.04 -14.08 4.48
N SER A 153 2.33 -14.20 4.80
CA SER A 153 3.34 -14.76 3.92
C SER A 153 4.09 -15.85 4.65
N TRP A 154 4.17 -17.04 4.05
CA TRP A 154 5.05 -18.09 4.53
C TRP A 154 6.46 -17.85 4.02
N MET A 155 7.40 -17.60 4.92
CA MET A 155 8.82 -17.45 4.61
C MET A 155 9.54 -18.76 4.90
N ASP A 156 10.26 -19.25 3.89
CA ASP A 156 11.01 -20.50 3.97
C ASP A 156 12.49 -20.24 4.30
N ALA A 157 13.14 -21.18 4.98
CA ALA A 157 14.54 -21.06 5.34
C ALA A 157 15.48 -20.91 4.13
N SER A 158 15.08 -21.40 2.95
CA SER A 158 15.83 -21.19 1.70
C SER A 158 15.97 -19.70 1.33
N ASP A 159 15.09 -18.83 1.82
CA ASP A 159 15.16 -17.38 1.63
C ASP A 159 16.19 -16.69 2.56
N GLY A 160 16.94 -17.45 3.37
CA GLY A 160 18.03 -16.94 4.22
C GLY A 160 17.62 -16.57 5.65
N GLY A 161 16.52 -17.13 6.14
CA GLY A 161 15.98 -16.89 7.48
C GLY A 161 15.45 -18.16 8.16
N GLU A 162 14.61 -17.99 9.19
CA GLU A 162 13.89 -19.09 9.84
C GLU A 162 12.55 -19.36 9.13
N ASN A 163 12.10 -20.61 9.15
CA ASN A 163 10.76 -21.00 8.72
C ASN A 163 9.70 -20.32 9.59
N LEU A 164 8.86 -19.48 8.99
CA LEU A 164 7.82 -18.75 9.71
C LEU A 164 6.62 -18.37 8.83
N ILE A 165 5.50 -18.03 9.46
CA ILE A 165 4.45 -17.24 8.81
C ILE A 165 4.54 -15.82 9.36
N ASN A 166 4.75 -14.86 8.48
CA ASN A 166 4.71 -13.43 8.78
C ASN A 166 3.30 -12.89 8.51
N PHE A 167 2.72 -12.21 9.49
CA PHE A 167 1.45 -11.50 9.40
C PHE A 167 1.71 -10.00 9.45
N SER A 168 1.20 -9.28 8.48
CA SER A 168 1.15 -7.83 8.43
C SER A 168 -0.31 -7.41 8.39
N VAL A 169 -0.81 -6.89 9.52
CA VAL A 169 -2.21 -6.44 9.65
C VAL A 169 -2.21 -4.93 9.83
N TYR A 170 -2.99 -4.21 9.01
CA TYR A 170 -2.95 -2.76 9.05
C TYR A 170 -4.29 -2.11 8.66
N SER A 171 -4.58 -0.99 9.31
CA SER A 171 -5.80 -0.22 9.07
C SER A 171 -5.66 0.68 7.84
N ARG A 172 -6.79 1.20 7.36
CA ARG A 172 -6.81 2.36 6.46
C ARG A 172 -6.39 3.62 7.22
N CYS A 173 -5.99 4.66 6.49
CA CYS A 173 -5.77 5.97 7.11
C CYS A 173 -7.05 6.45 7.83
N PHE A 174 -6.87 7.05 9.00
CA PHE A 174 -7.92 7.68 9.81
C PHE A 174 -7.45 9.06 10.29
N LYS A 175 -8.40 9.95 10.62
CA LYS A 175 -8.11 11.22 11.29
C LYS A 175 -8.02 10.92 12.78
N ASP A 176 -6.84 11.03 13.37
CA ASP A 176 -6.66 10.74 14.79
C ASP A 176 -7.32 11.82 15.65
N THR A 177 -8.27 11.42 16.50
CA THR A 177 -8.96 12.34 17.41
C THR A 177 -8.26 12.48 18.76
N ASP A 178 -7.20 11.70 18.98
CA ASP A 178 -6.37 11.74 20.19
C ASP A 178 -4.88 11.69 19.82
N PRO A 179 -4.36 12.70 19.11
CA PRO A 179 -2.95 12.71 18.72
C PRO A 179 -2.06 12.90 19.95
N ARG A 180 -1.14 11.97 20.17
CA ARG A 180 -0.04 12.15 21.13
C ARG A 180 0.94 13.23 20.67
#